data_AF-A0A3D3ZM33-F1
#
_entry.id   AF-A0A3D3ZM33-F1
#
_cell.length_a   1.000
_cell.length_b   1.000
_cell.length_c   1.000
_cell.angle_alpha   90.00
_cell.angle_beta   90.00
_cell.angle_gamma   90.00
#
_symmetry.space_group_name_H-M   'P 1'
#
loop_
_entity.id
_entity.type
_entity.pdbx_description
1 polymer ?
#
loop_
_entity_poly.entity_id
_entity_poly.type
_entity_poly.pdbx_seq_one_letter_code
_entity_poly.pdbx_strand_id
1 'polypeptide(L)'
;MIPNVKTVQTIARAFQHICTGEDPWIALGNFRNAWYGYAKDDRFALVKDPITEPEPNTRHTRRWGAFCAASVEFLCHRYNIPCPEWVHHPRYILTTPWWPEHAYNLSTRIQLMQITPAPFLQRHIFCGNRLYQNKYEMSAWAQEARARGITNPGEIFRYARQKEISIHGG
;
A
#
# COMPACT_ATOMS: atom_id res chain seq x y z
N MET A 1 -29.90 13.85 15.62
CA MET A 1 -29.01 13.66 14.45
C MET A 1 -27.69 13.15 14.99
N ILE A 2 -27.45 11.83 14.92
CA ILE A 2 -26.20 11.24 15.40
C ILE A 2 -25.11 11.69 14.42
N PRO A 3 -24.01 12.32 14.87
CA PRO A 3 -22.92 12.65 13.97
C PRO A 3 -22.43 11.35 13.35
N ASN A 4 -22.44 11.27 12.02
CA ASN A 4 -21.84 10.16 11.29
C ASN A 4 -20.34 10.20 11.56
N VAL A 5 -19.90 9.53 12.64
CA VAL A 5 -18.49 9.25 12.89
C VAL A 5 -18.02 8.48 11.67
N LYS A 6 -17.33 9.15 10.74
CA LYS A 6 -16.70 8.48 9.60
C LYS A 6 -15.87 7.36 10.18
N THR A 7 -16.34 6.14 10.03
CA THR A 7 -15.68 5.00 10.65
C THR A 7 -14.30 4.88 10.01
N VAL A 8 -13.27 5.00 10.84
CA VAL A 8 -11.88 5.04 10.40
C VAL A 8 -11.57 3.78 9.60
N GLN A 9 -11.02 3.97 8.39
CA GLN A 9 -10.74 2.87 7.46
C GLN A 9 -9.39 2.24 7.82
N THR A 10 -9.40 1.19 8.64
CA THR A 10 -8.22 0.39 9.02
C THR A 10 -7.90 -0.66 7.97
N ILE A 11 -6.70 -1.25 8.04
CA ILE A 11 -6.34 -2.37 7.14
C ILE A 11 -7.22 -3.59 7.38
N ALA A 12 -7.59 -3.87 8.64
CA ALA A 12 -8.49 -4.97 9.00
C ALA A 12 -9.87 -4.79 8.35
N ARG A 13 -10.42 -3.57 8.37
CA ARG A 13 -11.69 -3.26 7.69
C ARG A 13 -11.58 -3.37 6.18
N ALA A 14 -10.49 -2.88 5.59
CA ALA A 14 -10.26 -3.03 4.15
C ALA A 14 -10.24 -4.52 3.75
N PHE A 15 -9.55 -5.36 4.52
CA PHE A 15 -9.54 -6.80 4.28
C PHE A 15 -10.91 -7.45 4.47
N GLN A 16 -11.67 -7.03 5.49
CA GLN A 16 -13.04 -7.51 5.68
C GLN A 16 -13.93 -7.19 4.47
N HIS A 17 -13.86 -5.96 3.95
CA HIS A 17 -14.62 -5.58 2.76
C HIS A 17 -14.24 -6.43 1.53
N ILE A 18 -12.95 -6.70 1.34
CA ILE A 18 -12.47 -7.62 0.30
C ILE A 18 -13.09 -9.01 0.47
N CYS A 19 -13.10 -9.53 1.69
CA CYS A 19 -13.69 -10.83 1.98
C CYS A 19 -15.21 -10.87 1.71
N THR A 20 -15.90 -9.74 1.82
CA THR A 20 -17.34 -9.61 1.51
C THR A 20 -17.62 -9.24 0.05
N GLY A 21 -16.59 -9.18 -0.81
CA GLY A 21 -16.75 -8.99 -2.26
C GLY A 21 -16.50 -7.58 -2.80
N GLU A 22 -16.03 -6.65 -1.98
CA GLU A 22 -15.60 -5.32 -2.46
C GLU A 22 -14.37 -5.45 -3.37
N ASP A 23 -14.27 -4.59 -4.39
CA ASP A 23 -13.05 -4.53 -5.20
C ASP A 23 -11.84 -4.19 -4.29
N PRO A 24 -10.77 -4.99 -4.33
CA PRO A 24 -9.64 -4.79 -3.45
C PRO A 24 -8.95 -3.43 -3.57
N TRP A 25 -8.92 -2.84 -4.76
CA TRP A 25 -8.29 -1.54 -4.95
C TRP A 25 -9.14 -0.40 -4.40
N ILE A 26 -10.47 -0.55 -4.39
CA ILE A 26 -11.39 0.35 -3.70
C ILE A 26 -11.19 0.26 -2.18
N ALA A 27 -11.24 -0.95 -1.62
CA ALA A 27 -11.07 -1.17 -0.18
C ALA A 27 -9.71 -0.64 0.33
N LEU A 28 -8.62 -0.98 -0.36
CA LEU A 28 -7.28 -0.48 -0.03
C LEU A 28 -7.12 1.02 -0.34
N GLY A 29 -7.85 1.55 -1.32
CA GLY A 29 -7.95 2.99 -1.60
C GLY A 29 -8.51 3.76 -0.41
N ASN A 30 -9.56 3.24 0.23
CA ASN A 30 -10.17 3.84 1.42
C ASN A 30 -9.22 3.84 2.61
N PHE A 31 -8.50 2.74 2.85
CA PHE A 31 -7.43 2.69 3.84
C PHE A 31 -6.32 3.71 3.55
N ARG A 32 -5.84 3.80 2.30
CA ARG A 32 -4.81 4.78 1.91
C ARG A 32 -5.26 6.23 2.12
N ASN A 33 -6.55 6.53 1.91
CA ASN A 33 -7.10 7.85 2.21
C ASN A 33 -7.06 8.16 3.71
N ALA A 34 -7.28 7.18 4.59
CA ALA A 34 -7.10 7.34 6.03
C ALA A 34 -5.62 7.56 6.38
N TRP A 35 -4.76 6.67 5.89
CA TRP A 35 -3.33 6.64 6.21
C TRP A 35 -2.57 7.91 5.77
N TYR A 36 -2.89 8.45 4.59
CA TYR A 36 -2.25 9.66 4.07
C TYR A 36 -3.00 10.95 4.36
N GLY A 37 -4.32 10.87 4.57
CA GLY A 37 -5.18 12.03 4.70
C GLY A 37 -5.65 12.23 6.13
N TYR A 38 -6.89 11.79 6.39
CA TYR A 38 -7.68 12.26 7.53
C TYR A 38 -7.36 11.57 8.86
N ALA A 39 -6.51 10.54 8.88
CA ALA A 39 -6.10 9.83 10.11
C ALA A 39 -4.57 9.62 10.18
N LYS A 40 -3.80 10.46 9.48
CA LYS A 40 -2.33 10.34 9.39
C LYS A 40 -1.61 10.48 10.73
N ASP A 41 -2.22 11.16 11.69
CA ASP A 41 -1.64 11.42 13.02
C ASP A 41 -1.82 10.21 13.97
N ASP A 42 -2.64 9.22 13.59
CA ASP A 42 -2.87 7.99 14.36
C ASP A 42 -2.69 6.73 13.49
N ARG A 43 -1.60 6.71 12.71
CA ARG A 43 -1.28 5.61 11.79
C ARG A 43 -1.21 4.25 12.45
N PHE A 44 -0.69 4.18 13.68
CA PHE A 44 -0.59 2.91 14.39
C PHE A 44 -1.98 2.30 14.64
N ALA A 45 -2.98 3.09 15.03
CA ALA A 45 -4.34 2.59 15.21
C ALA A 45 -4.96 2.04 13.92
N LEU A 46 -4.50 2.49 12.73
CA LEU A 46 -5.00 1.99 11.45
C LEU A 46 -4.53 0.56 11.13
N VAL A 47 -3.50 0.08 11.81
CA VAL A 47 -2.82 -1.19 11.47
C VAL A 47 -2.58 -2.13 12.65
N LYS A 48 -2.74 -1.66 13.89
CA LYS A 48 -2.45 -2.43 15.10
C LYS A 48 -3.22 -3.76 15.17
N ASP A 49 -4.47 -3.76 14.71
CA ASP A 49 -5.37 -4.91 14.85
C ASP A 49 -5.13 -5.90 13.69
N PRO A 50 -5.01 -7.20 13.98
CA PRO A 50 -4.80 -8.21 12.96
C PRO A 50 -6.00 -8.34 12.03
N ILE A 51 -5.75 -8.77 10.79
CA ILE A 51 -6.83 -9.13 9.86
C ILE A 51 -7.44 -10.48 10.23
N THR A 52 -8.76 -10.63 10.08
CA THR A 52 -9.47 -11.89 10.32
C THR A 52 -9.69 -12.61 9.01
N GLU A 53 -9.07 -13.78 8.84
CA GLU A 53 -9.28 -14.63 7.66
C GLU A 53 -10.66 -15.29 7.70
N PRO A 54 -11.42 -15.28 6.59
CA PRO A 54 -12.71 -15.94 6.53
C PRO A 54 -12.55 -17.46 6.42
N GLU A 55 -13.56 -18.19 6.86
CA GLU A 55 -13.69 -19.63 6.62
C GLU A 55 -14.85 -19.90 5.64
N PRO A 56 -14.60 -20.56 4.49
CA PRO A 56 -13.32 -21.12 4.05
C PRO A 56 -12.34 -20.07 3.54
N ASN A 57 -11.05 -20.23 3.87
CA ASN A 57 -10.00 -19.36 3.33
C ASN A 57 -9.70 -19.74 1.87
N THR A 58 -10.06 -18.87 0.92
CA THR A 58 -9.88 -19.07 -0.52
C THR A 58 -8.49 -18.61 -1.00
N ARG A 59 -8.13 -18.95 -2.25
CA ARG A 59 -6.91 -18.40 -2.88
C ARG A 59 -6.94 -16.87 -2.97
N HIS A 60 -8.12 -16.30 -3.22
CA HIS A 60 -8.30 -14.85 -3.31
C HIS A 60 -8.06 -14.18 -1.95
N THR A 61 -8.68 -14.68 -0.89
CA THR A 61 -8.57 -14.12 0.46
C THR A 61 -7.15 -14.30 1.02
N ARG A 62 -6.49 -15.45 0.78
CA ARG A 62 -5.07 -15.63 1.14
C ARG A 62 -4.15 -14.61 0.49
N ARG A 63 -4.31 -14.38 -0.82
CA ARG A 63 -3.50 -13.41 -1.58
C ARG A 63 -3.64 -12.01 -1.02
N TRP A 64 -4.87 -11.57 -0.81
CA TRP A 64 -5.12 -10.23 -0.28
C TRP A 64 -4.75 -10.09 1.20
N GLY A 65 -4.83 -11.16 1.99
CA GLY A 65 -4.36 -11.15 3.37
C GLY A 65 -2.84 -10.97 3.45
N ALA A 66 -2.10 -11.74 2.64
CA ALA A 66 -0.66 -11.58 2.49
C ALA A 66 -0.27 -10.17 1.99
N PHE A 67 -1.05 -9.61 1.06
CA PHE A 67 -0.87 -8.25 0.56
C PHE A 67 -1.10 -7.21 1.65
N CYS A 68 -2.14 -7.36 2.46
CA CYS A 68 -2.42 -6.46 3.58
C CYS A 68 -1.27 -6.47 4.58
N ALA A 69 -0.76 -7.65 4.95
CA ALA A 69 0.42 -7.78 5.81
C ALA A 69 1.66 -7.09 5.20
N ALA A 70 2.01 -7.38 3.95
CA ALA A 70 3.12 -6.73 3.24
C ALA A 70 2.98 -5.20 3.21
N SER A 71 1.76 -4.72 3.00
CA SER A 71 1.44 -3.30 2.93
C SER A 71 1.62 -2.60 4.27
N VAL A 72 1.19 -3.25 5.36
CA VAL A 72 1.39 -2.71 6.71
C VAL A 72 2.86 -2.61 7.03
N GLU A 73 3.65 -3.66 6.81
CA GLU A 73 5.09 -3.63 7.05
C GLU A 73 5.79 -2.55 6.23
N PHE A 74 5.47 -2.46 4.92
CA PHE A 74 6.01 -1.43 4.04
C PHE A 74 5.70 -0.02 4.54
N LEU A 75 4.45 0.24 4.89
CA LEU A 75 4.03 1.55 5.37
C LEU A 75 4.61 1.89 6.74
N CYS A 76 4.73 0.91 7.63
CA CYS A 76 5.35 1.09 8.94
C CYS A 76 6.83 1.47 8.80
N HIS A 77 7.60 0.74 7.99
CA HIS A 77 8.98 1.09 7.70
C HIS A 77 9.10 2.48 7.06
N ARG A 78 8.28 2.77 6.05
CA ARG A 78 8.35 4.04 5.30
C ARG A 78 8.06 5.27 6.16
N TYR A 79 7.16 5.16 7.12
CA TYR A 79 6.75 6.29 7.98
C TYR A 79 7.28 6.19 9.42
N ASN A 80 8.24 5.29 9.66
CA ASN A 80 8.84 5.04 10.97
C ASN A 80 7.79 4.79 12.08
N ILE A 81 6.76 4.00 11.76
CA ILE A 81 5.73 3.54 12.69
C ILE A 81 6.12 2.15 13.18
N PRO A 82 5.90 1.80 14.47
CA PRO A 82 6.12 0.44 14.95
C PRO A 82 5.29 -0.57 14.15
N CYS A 83 5.96 -1.57 13.57
CA CYS A 83 5.30 -2.63 12.82
C CYS A 83 4.61 -3.61 13.81
N PRO A 84 3.30 -3.88 13.67
CA PRO A 84 2.61 -4.85 14.52
C PRO A 84 3.10 -6.29 14.29
N GLU A 85 3.24 -7.07 15.37
CA GLU A 85 3.78 -8.44 15.31
C GLU A 85 2.98 -9.38 14.40
N TRP A 86 1.66 -9.21 14.32
CA TRP A 86 0.79 -10.07 13.51
C TRP A 86 1.22 -10.12 12.05
N VAL A 87 1.82 -9.04 11.54
CA VAL A 87 2.25 -8.90 10.14
C VAL A 87 3.29 -9.95 9.75
N HIS A 88 4.11 -10.39 10.70
CA HIS A 88 5.19 -11.36 10.48
C HIS A 88 4.74 -12.81 10.56
N HIS A 89 3.46 -13.08 10.83
CA HIS A 89 2.98 -14.46 10.94
C HIS A 89 3.18 -15.22 9.61
N PRO A 90 3.75 -16.45 9.63
CA PRO A 90 4.04 -17.24 8.42
C PRO A 90 2.85 -17.54 7.50
N ARG A 91 1.61 -17.32 7.98
CA ARG A 91 0.38 -17.55 7.21
C ARG A 91 0.25 -16.57 6.05
N TYR A 92 0.92 -15.43 6.14
CA TYR A 92 0.95 -14.38 5.13
C TYR A 92 2.05 -14.59 4.08
N ILE A 93 2.79 -15.70 4.13
CA ILE A 93 3.77 -16.07 3.11
C ILE A 93 3.07 -16.97 2.09
N LEU A 94 2.99 -16.52 0.83
CA LEU A 94 2.33 -17.29 -0.22
C LEU A 94 3.21 -18.45 -0.67
N THR A 95 2.63 -19.65 -0.76
CA THR A 95 3.32 -20.84 -1.30
C THR A 95 3.56 -20.75 -2.80
N THR A 96 2.76 -19.96 -3.51
CA THR A 96 2.90 -19.73 -4.95
C THR A 96 3.10 -18.24 -5.22
N PRO A 97 4.11 -17.86 -6.03
CA PRO A 97 4.30 -16.49 -6.47
C PRO A 97 3.02 -15.84 -7.00
N TRP A 98 2.75 -14.63 -6.54
CA TRP A 98 1.66 -13.82 -7.05
C TRP A 98 2.20 -12.70 -7.92
N TRP A 99 1.97 -12.85 -9.22
CA TRP A 99 2.28 -11.87 -10.25
C TRP A 99 1.04 -11.05 -10.59
N PRO A 100 1.20 -9.76 -10.96
CA PRO A 100 0.10 -8.98 -11.51
C PRO A 100 -0.27 -9.53 -12.89
N GLU A 101 -1.52 -9.34 -13.29
CA GLU A 101 -2.04 -9.96 -14.52
C GLU A 101 -1.22 -9.62 -15.76
N HIS A 102 -0.75 -8.37 -15.86
CA HIS A 102 0.06 -7.89 -16.99
C HIS A 102 1.51 -8.46 -17.07
N ALA A 103 1.96 -9.24 -16.09
CA ALA A 103 3.32 -9.81 -16.05
C ALA A 103 3.44 -11.14 -16.82
N TYR A 104 3.01 -11.13 -18.09
CA TYR A 104 3.04 -12.30 -18.97
C TYR A 104 4.43 -12.63 -19.50
N ASN A 105 5.25 -11.61 -19.79
CA ASN A 105 6.56 -11.79 -20.39
C ASN A 105 7.70 -11.76 -19.33
N LEU A 106 8.84 -12.35 -19.70
CA LEU A 106 10.00 -12.47 -18.82
C LEU A 106 10.59 -11.11 -18.43
N SER A 107 10.65 -10.16 -19.36
CA SER A 107 11.20 -8.82 -19.11
C SER A 107 10.43 -8.07 -18.02
N THR A 108 9.10 -8.09 -18.06
CA THR A 108 8.24 -7.51 -17.01
C THR A 108 8.46 -8.20 -15.67
N ARG A 109 8.64 -9.52 -15.65
CA ARG A 109 8.91 -10.26 -14.41
C ARG A 109 10.28 -9.91 -13.82
N ILE A 110 11.32 -9.85 -14.63
CA ILE A 110 12.67 -9.43 -14.22
C ILE A 110 12.61 -8.02 -13.63
N GLN A 111 11.92 -7.09 -14.30
CA GLN A 111 11.75 -5.74 -13.80
C GLN A 111 11.03 -5.73 -12.44
N LEU A 112 9.91 -6.47 -12.31
CA LEU A 112 9.18 -6.57 -11.04
C LEU A 112 10.04 -7.15 -9.92
N MET A 113 10.85 -8.17 -10.18
CA MET A 113 11.77 -8.73 -9.20
C MET A 113 12.78 -7.70 -8.67
N GLN A 114 13.19 -6.74 -9.52
CA GLN A 114 14.13 -5.68 -9.14
C GLN A 114 13.47 -4.55 -8.35
N ILE A 115 12.21 -4.21 -8.67
CA ILE A 115 11.53 -3.05 -8.07
C ILE A 115 10.55 -3.39 -6.95
N THR A 116 10.23 -4.67 -6.74
CA THR A 116 9.27 -5.08 -5.70
C THR A 116 9.85 -4.72 -4.33
N PRO A 117 9.12 -3.95 -3.48
CA PRO A 117 9.61 -3.64 -2.14
C PRO A 117 9.75 -4.90 -1.29
N ALA A 118 10.77 -4.92 -0.43
CA ALA A 118 11.16 -6.11 0.35
C ALA A 118 10.01 -6.81 1.11
N PRO A 119 9.08 -6.10 1.78
CA PRO A 119 7.96 -6.77 2.48
C PRO A 119 7.03 -7.59 1.57
N PHE A 120 6.88 -7.17 0.31
CA PHE A 120 6.11 -7.91 -0.69
C PHE A 120 6.90 -9.09 -1.24
N LEU A 121 8.18 -8.88 -1.53
CA LEU A 121 9.08 -9.91 -2.06
C LEU A 121 9.19 -11.11 -1.09
N GLN A 122 9.35 -10.84 0.20
CA GLN A 122 9.42 -11.86 1.26
C GLN A 122 8.15 -12.75 1.34
N ARG A 123 7.02 -12.25 0.85
CA ARG A 123 5.73 -12.97 0.82
C ARG A 123 5.39 -13.52 -0.58
N HIS A 124 6.36 -13.50 -1.49
CA HIS A 124 6.24 -13.89 -2.89
C HIS A 124 5.16 -13.10 -3.67
N ILE A 125 4.98 -11.83 -3.32
CA ILE A 125 4.09 -10.90 -4.02
C ILE A 125 4.95 -9.98 -4.88
N PHE A 126 4.73 -9.98 -6.19
CA PHE A 126 5.45 -9.12 -7.12
C PHE A 126 4.58 -7.92 -7.49
N CYS A 127 5.11 -6.72 -7.31
CA CYS A 127 4.38 -5.49 -7.57
C CYS A 127 5.34 -4.33 -7.91
N GLY A 128 4.78 -3.24 -8.47
CA GLY A 128 5.57 -2.03 -8.71
C GLY A 128 5.82 -1.24 -7.42
N ASN A 129 6.94 -0.53 -7.33
CA ASN A 129 7.30 0.34 -6.19
C ASN A 129 6.45 1.62 -6.04
N ARG A 130 5.45 1.84 -6.90
CA ARG A 130 4.59 3.04 -6.88
C ARG A 130 3.24 2.81 -6.21
N LEU A 131 2.96 1.59 -5.76
CA LEU A 131 1.66 1.18 -5.21
C LEU A 131 1.17 2.08 -4.05
N TYR A 132 2.12 2.55 -3.24
CA TYR A 132 1.89 3.37 -2.07
C TYR A 132 2.44 4.80 -2.21
N GLN A 133 2.55 5.30 -3.45
CA GLN A 133 2.90 6.71 -3.68
C GLN A 133 1.84 7.62 -3.03
N ASN A 134 2.27 8.51 -2.15
CA ASN A 134 1.38 9.40 -1.41
C ASN A 134 0.92 10.56 -2.31
N LYS A 135 -0.33 10.49 -2.79
CA LYS A 135 -0.90 11.51 -3.69
C LYS A 135 -0.88 12.93 -3.11
N TYR A 136 -0.97 13.09 -1.78
CA TYR A 136 -0.99 14.41 -1.15
C TYR A 136 0.41 15.04 -1.17
N GLU A 137 1.44 14.27 -0.84
CA GLU A 137 2.85 14.69 -0.95
C GLU A 137 3.21 14.98 -2.40
N MET A 138 2.85 14.10 -3.34
CA MET A 138 3.10 14.31 -4.76
C MET A 138 2.44 15.59 -5.29
N SER A 139 1.20 15.87 -4.86
CA SER A 139 0.51 17.11 -5.22
C SER A 139 1.22 18.33 -4.65
N ALA A 140 1.62 18.29 -3.37
CA ALA A 140 2.35 19.38 -2.73
C ALA A 140 3.69 19.65 -3.42
N TRP A 141 4.46 18.62 -3.75
CA TRP A 141 5.73 18.78 -4.48
C TRP A 141 5.53 19.23 -5.93
N ALA A 142 4.43 18.83 -6.58
CA ALA A 142 4.08 19.34 -7.89
C ALA A 142 3.69 20.84 -7.84
N GLN A 143 3.02 21.30 -6.78
CA GLN A 143 2.74 22.72 -6.55
C GLN A 143 4.03 23.50 -6.27
N GLU A 144 4.94 22.94 -5.47
CA GLU A 144 6.24 23.52 -5.20
C GLU A 144 7.08 23.67 -6.48
N ALA A 145 7.10 22.66 -7.36
CA ALA A 145 7.78 22.73 -8.65
C ALA A 145 7.26 23.89 -9.50
N ARG A 146 5.93 24.07 -9.55
CA ARG A 146 5.30 25.19 -10.27
C ARG A 146 5.65 26.53 -9.66
N ALA A 147 5.68 26.63 -8.34
CA ALA A 147 6.09 27.86 -7.64
C ALA A 147 7.56 28.24 -7.93
N ARG A 148 8.40 27.25 -8.28
CA ARG A 148 9.79 27.45 -8.75
C ARG A 148 9.91 27.74 -10.24
N GLY A 149 8.81 27.92 -10.96
CA GLY A 149 8.79 28.24 -12.38
C GLY A 149 8.86 27.03 -13.32
N ILE A 150 8.80 25.80 -12.81
CA ILE A 150 8.76 24.60 -13.67
C ILE A 150 7.35 24.46 -14.25
N THR A 151 7.23 24.55 -15.57
CA THR A 151 5.93 24.51 -16.27
C THR A 151 5.69 23.21 -17.04
N ASN A 152 6.76 22.51 -17.44
CA ASN A 152 6.65 21.24 -18.17
C ASN A 152 6.10 20.11 -17.27
N PRO A 153 5.00 19.42 -17.64
CA PRO A 153 4.40 18.37 -16.81
C PRO A 153 5.34 17.20 -16.49
N GLY A 154 6.19 16.81 -17.44
CA GLY A 154 7.16 15.72 -17.25
C GLY A 154 8.25 16.10 -16.26
N GLU A 155 8.69 17.36 -16.26
CA GLU A 155 9.67 17.87 -15.30
C GLU A 155 9.10 18.04 -13.90
N ILE A 156 7.85 18.51 -13.80
CA ILE A 156 7.10 18.57 -12.52
C ILE A 156 7.00 17.17 -11.90
N PHE A 157 6.63 16.16 -12.70
CA PHE A 157 6.56 14.79 -12.22
C PHE A 157 7.93 14.26 -11.80
N ARG A 158 8.97 14.53 -12.58
CA ARG A 158 10.36 14.13 -12.26
C ARG A 158 10.81 14.75 -10.93
N TYR A 159 10.54 16.04 -10.73
CA TYR A 159 10.84 16.75 -9.49
C TYR A 159 10.16 16.09 -8.28
N ALA A 160 8.85 15.86 -8.36
CA ALA A 160 8.09 15.24 -7.28
C ALA A 160 8.59 13.81 -7.00
N ARG A 161 8.91 13.03 -8.03
CA ARG A 161 9.44 11.67 -7.86
C ARG A 161 10.84 11.66 -7.26
N GLN A 162 11.71 12.60 -7.62
CA GLN A 162 13.03 12.73 -7.00
C GLN A 162 12.93 13.03 -5.51
N LYS A 163 12.01 13.93 -5.11
CA LYS A 163 11.72 14.17 -3.69
C LYS A 163 11.17 12.96 -2.96
N GLU A 164 10.28 12.22 -3.59
CA GLU A 164 9.75 10.99 -3.01
C GLU A 164 10.88 10.00 -2.70
N ILE A 165 11.76 9.76 -3.67
CA ILE A 165 12.90 8.84 -3.52
C ILE A 165 13.86 9.35 -2.43
N SER A 166 14.12 10.66 -2.39
CA SER A 166 15.04 11.23 -1.39
C SER A 166 14.52 11.13 0.04
N ILE A 167 13.19 11.18 0.22
CA ILE A 167 12.56 11.14 1.55
C ILE A 167 12.31 9.70 2.01
N HIS A 168 11.80 8.86 1.12
CA HIS A 168 11.24 7.56 1.48
C HIS A 168 12.07 6.35 1.05
N GLY A 169 13.11 6.56 0.22
CA GLY A 169 13.74 5.46 -0.51
C GLY A 169 12.82 4.98 -1.64
N GLY A 170 13.41 4.71 -2.81
CA GLY A 170 12.69 4.44 -4.06
C GLY A 170 11.83 3.19 -4.07
#